data_AF-A0A367KPD4-F1
#
_entry.id   AF-A0A367KPD4-F1
#
_cell.length_a   1.000
_cell.length_b   1.000
_cell.length_c   1.000
_cell.angle_alpha   90.00
_cell.angle_beta   90.00
_cell.angle_gamma   90.00
#
_symmetry.space_group_name_H-M   'P 1'
#
loop_
_entity.id
_entity.type
_entity.pdbx_description
1 polymer ?
#
loop_
_entity_poly.entity_id
_entity_poly.type
_entity_poly.pdbx_seq_one_letter_code
_entity_poly.pdbx_strand_id
1 'polypeptide(L)'
;MDIVDEFPKTKGYFIVMDNAPIHVPELNQIEQFWATLKDKVGQNKLNDIKMLFSRIIGASKAVPIDHLQNIIQHSINQFGNCRNKVAI
;
A
#
# COMPACT_ATOMS: atom_id res chain seq x y z
N MET A 1 -13.04 25.56 -1.76
CA MET A 1 -11.66 25.49 -1.25
C MET A 1 -11.48 24.05 -0.82
N ASP A 2 -10.61 23.29 -1.47
CA ASP A 2 -10.37 21.90 -1.07
C ASP A 2 -9.62 21.91 0.27
N ILE A 3 -10.11 21.16 1.25
CA ILE A 3 -9.56 21.13 2.63
C ILE A 3 -8.06 20.75 2.61
N VAL A 4 -7.68 19.92 1.63
CA VAL A 4 -6.28 19.50 1.42
C VAL A 4 -5.38 20.61 0.85
N ASP A 5 -5.94 21.63 0.22
CA ASP A 5 -5.16 22.78 -0.30
C ASP A 5 -4.77 23.77 0.80
N GLU A 6 -5.37 23.68 1.99
CA GLU A 6 -4.98 24.49 3.16
C GLU A 6 -3.59 24.13 3.67
N PHE A 7 -3.10 22.92 3.35
CA PHE A 7 -1.77 22.46 3.74
C PHE A 7 -0.80 22.56 2.55
N PRO A 8 0.30 23.33 2.66
CA PRO A 8 1.22 23.56 1.54
C PRO A 8 1.80 22.28 0.91
N LYS A 9 1.94 21.21 1.68
CA LYS A 9 2.49 19.92 1.22
C LYS A 9 1.49 19.07 0.43
N THR A 10 0.20 19.34 0.54
CA THR A 10 -0.87 18.58 -0.12
C THR A 10 -1.66 19.43 -1.10
N LYS A 11 -1.19 20.65 -1.39
CA LYS A 11 -1.79 21.51 -2.40
C LYS A 11 -1.76 20.82 -3.78
N GLY A 12 -2.91 20.75 -4.43
CA GLY A 12 -3.09 20.08 -5.72
C GLY A 12 -3.22 18.55 -5.62
N TYR A 13 -3.28 17.99 -4.41
CA TYR A 13 -3.62 16.58 -4.19
C TYR A 13 -5.11 16.45 -3.85
N PHE A 14 -5.71 15.32 -4.21
CA PHE A 14 -7.11 15.01 -3.92
C PHE A 14 -7.19 13.85 -2.94
N ILE A 15 -8.14 13.92 -1.99
CA ILE A 15 -8.48 12.75 -1.16
C ILE A 15 -9.32 11.81 -2.02
N VAL A 16 -8.75 10.66 -2.36
CA VAL A 16 -9.52 9.57 -2.96
C VAL A 16 -10.13 8.76 -1.82
N MET A 17 -11.42 8.96 -1.61
CA MET A 17 -12.21 8.10 -0.72
C MET A 17 -12.53 6.83 -1.48
N ASP A 18 -11.75 5.78 -1.26
CA ASP A 18 -12.07 4.48 -1.79
C ASP A 18 -13.29 3.94 -1.03
N ASN A 19 -14.46 3.93 -1.67
CA ASN A 19 -15.65 3.27 -1.14
C ASN A 19 -15.52 1.74 -1.19
N ALA A 20 -14.36 1.21 -1.60
CA ALA A 20 -14.04 -0.20 -1.44
C ALA A 20 -14.19 -0.62 0.02
N PRO A 21 -14.62 -1.86 0.29
CA PRO A 21 -14.74 -2.32 1.65
C PRO A 21 -13.35 -2.31 2.30
N ILE A 22 -13.21 -1.57 3.39
CA ILE A 22 -11.99 -1.47 4.22
C ILE A 22 -11.51 -2.86 4.67
N HIS A 23 -12.40 -3.86 4.64
CA HIS A 23 -12.16 -5.25 5.03
C HIS A 23 -11.79 -6.20 3.88
N VAL A 24 -11.40 -5.69 2.70
CA VAL A 24 -10.86 -6.53 1.59
C VAL A 24 -9.37 -6.24 1.44
N PRO A 25 -8.48 -6.98 2.14
CA PRO A 25 -7.03 -6.80 2.06
C PRO A 25 -6.47 -6.85 0.64
N GLU A 26 -7.12 -7.61 -0.25
CA GLU A 26 -6.77 -7.76 -1.66
C GLU A 26 -6.94 -6.45 -2.45
N LEU A 27 -7.76 -5.51 -1.96
CA LEU A 27 -7.90 -4.18 -2.55
C LEU A 27 -7.05 -3.11 -1.86
N ASN A 28 -6.59 -3.39 -0.64
CA ASN A 28 -5.77 -2.44 0.11
C ASN A 28 -4.31 -2.51 -0.35
N GLN A 29 -3.90 -1.49 -1.10
CA GLN A 29 -2.54 -1.36 -1.62
C GLN A 29 -1.47 -1.36 -0.51
N ILE A 30 -1.79 -0.83 0.68
CA ILE A 30 -0.88 -0.83 1.83
C ILE A 30 -0.67 -2.27 2.35
N GLU A 31 -1.73 -3.07 2.43
CA GLU A 31 -1.63 -4.47 2.86
C GLU A 31 -0.89 -5.34 1.83
N GLN A 32 -1.16 -5.16 0.54
CA GLN A 32 -0.41 -5.84 -0.51
C GLN A 32 1.09 -5.50 -0.47
N PHE A 33 1.42 -4.22 -0.23
CA PHE A 33 2.81 -3.81 -0.04
C PHE A 33 3.43 -4.44 1.22
N TRP A 34 2.70 -4.47 2.34
CA TRP A 34 3.16 -5.13 3.55
C TRP A 34 3.39 -6.64 3.35
N ALA A 35 2.54 -7.32 2.59
CA ALA A 35 2.75 -8.73 2.24
C ALA A 35 4.09 -8.93 1.51
N THR A 36 4.42 -8.03 0.58
CA THR A 36 5.70 -8.03 -0.14
C THR A 36 6.89 -7.76 0.80
N LEU A 37 6.73 -6.81 1.73
CA LEU A 37 7.78 -6.46 2.68
C LEU A 37 8.06 -7.59 3.68
N LYS A 38 7.03 -8.29 4.15
CA LYS A 38 7.16 -9.33 5.19
C LYS A 38 8.15 -10.42 4.77
N ASP A 39 8.11 -10.84 3.51
CA ASP A 39 9.06 -11.80 2.95
C ASP A 39 10.51 -11.26 2.97
N LYS A 40 10.68 -9.98 2.59
CA LYS A 40 11.99 -9.32 2.49
C LYS A 40 12.61 -8.89 3.84
N VAL A 41 11.79 -8.57 4.85
CA VAL A 41 12.27 -8.19 6.19
C VAL A 41 12.87 -9.40 6.93
N GLY A 42 12.47 -10.61 6.54
CA GLY A 42 12.99 -11.88 7.05
C GLY A 42 12.51 -12.23 8.47
N GLN A 43 12.38 -13.53 8.75
CA GLN A 43 11.89 -14.03 10.05
C GLN A 43 12.96 -14.12 11.15
N ASN A 44 14.16 -13.59 10.90
CA ASN A 44 15.28 -13.67 11.83
C ASN A 44 15.01 -12.84 13.09
N LYS A 45 15.36 -13.39 14.26
CA LYS A 45 15.18 -12.76 15.58
C LYS A 45 15.65 -11.30 15.57
N LEU A 46 14.75 -10.42 15.99
CA LEU A 46 15.00 -8.99 16.16
C LEU A 46 15.41 -8.77 17.61
N ASN A 47 16.63 -8.27 17.82
CA ASN A 47 17.14 -7.96 19.15
C ASN A 47 17.01 -6.47 19.51
N ASP A 48 16.69 -5.62 18.52
CA ASP A 48 16.58 -4.17 18.66
C ASP A 48 15.55 -3.59 17.66
N ILE A 49 14.83 -2.56 18.08
CA ILE A 49 13.87 -1.79 17.27
C ILE A 49 14.61 -1.03 16.15
N LYS A 50 15.81 -0.49 16.38
CA LYS A 50 16.58 0.20 15.32
C LYS A 50 16.93 -0.71 14.16
N MET A 51 17.16 -1.99 14.46
CA MET A 51 17.42 -3.04 13.48
C MET A 51 16.15 -3.36 12.67
N LEU A 52 14.97 -3.36 13.30
CA LEU A 52 13.69 -3.49 12.60
C LEU A 52 13.47 -2.35 11.59
N PHE A 53 13.63 -1.09 12.02
CA PHE A 53 13.47 0.06 11.11
C PHE A 53 14.45 -0.01 9.93
N SER A 54 15.71 -0.33 10.18
CA SER A 54 16.72 -0.48 9.13
C SER A 54 16.34 -1.57 8.12
N ARG A 55 15.81 -2.71 8.59
CA ARG A 55 15.33 -3.80 7.73
C ARG A 55 14.12 -3.39 6.90
N ILE A 56 13.14 -2.71 7.49
CA ILE A 56 11.95 -2.22 6.76
C ILE A 56 12.36 -1.22 5.69
N ILE A 57 13.25 -0.28 6.00
CA ILE A 57 13.75 0.72 5.04
C ILE A 57 14.51 0.02 3.91
N GLY A 58 15.41 -0.92 4.25
CA GLY A 58 16.17 -1.69 3.26
C GLY A 58 15.27 -2.51 2.34
N ALA A 59 14.32 -3.25 2.92
CA ALA A 59 13.33 -4.03 2.18
C ALA A 59 12.48 -3.15 1.26
N SER A 60 12.03 -2.00 1.75
CA SER A 60 11.23 -1.03 0.97
C SER A 60 12.00 -0.50 -0.23
N LYS A 61 13.27 -0.11 -0.04
CA LYS A 61 14.15 0.35 -1.13
C LYS A 61 14.47 -0.75 -2.15
N ALA A 62 14.42 -2.01 -1.72
CA ALA A 62 14.65 -3.17 -2.58
C ALA A 62 13.39 -3.64 -3.32
N VAL A 63 12.23 -3.00 -3.14
CA VAL A 63 11.03 -3.27 -3.95
C VAL A 63 11.16 -2.54 -5.30
N PRO A 64 11.18 -3.26 -6.44
CA PRO A 64 11.19 -2.62 -7.75
C PRO A 64 9.93 -1.78 -7.98
N ILE A 65 10.07 -0.69 -8.73
CA ILE A 65 8.95 0.21 -9.07
C ILE A 65 7.85 -0.57 -9.81
N ASP A 66 8.23 -1.48 -10.71
CA ASP A 66 7.27 -2.31 -11.47
C ASP A 66 6.37 -3.13 -10.56
N HIS A 67 6.86 -3.55 -9.38
CA HIS A 67 6.03 -4.26 -8.40
C HIS A 67 4.95 -3.35 -7.80
N LEU A 68 5.28 -2.08 -7.54
CA LEU A 68 4.31 -1.08 -7.08
C LEU A 68 3.27 -0.79 -8.17
N GLN A 69 3.71 -0.68 -9.43
CA GLN A 69 2.80 -0.52 -10.56
C GLN A 69 1.86 -1.72 -10.69
N ASN A 70 2.35 -2.95 -10.50
CA ASN A 70 1.52 -4.14 -10.51
C ASN A 70 0.47 -4.17 -9.39
N ILE A 71 0.81 -3.71 -8.17
CA ILE A 71 -0.15 -3.56 -7.05
C ILE A 71 -1.27 -2.58 -7.44
N ILE A 72 -0.91 -1.43 -8.02
CA ILE A 72 -1.88 -0.43 -8.49
C ILE A 72 -2.76 -1.01 -9.60
N GLN A 73 -2.15 -1.68 -10.57
CA GLN A 73 -2.88 -2.27 -11.70
C GLN A 73 -3.82 -3.38 -11.26
N HIS A 74 -3.43 -4.20 -10.28
CA HIS A 74 -4.30 -5.22 -9.70
C HIS A 74 -5.55 -4.58 -9.09
N SER A 75 -5.39 -3.52 -8.28
CA SER A 75 -6.53 -2.77 -7.71
C SER A 75 -7.45 -2.23 -8.81
N ILE A 76 -6.90 -1.66 -9.88
CA ILE A 76 -7.68 -1.19 -11.03
C ILE A 76 -8.52 -2.31 -11.65
N ASN A 77 -7.90 -3.48 -11.84
CA ASN A 77 -8.57 -4.64 -12.45
C ASN A 77 -9.68 -5.20 -11.54
N GLN A 78 -9.55 -5.08 -10.22
CA GLN A 78 -10.51 -5.61 -9.26
C GLN A 78 -11.67 -4.65 -8.95
N PHE A 79 -11.60 -3.36 -9.34
CA PHE A 79 -12.70 -2.42 -9.10
C PHE A 79 -14.04 -2.88 -9.68
N GLY A 80 -14.02 -3.48 -10.88
CA GLY A 80 -15.22 -4.04 -11.50
C GLY A 80 -15.82 -5.17 -10.67
N ASN A 81 -14.97 -6.08 -10.18
CA ASN A 81 -15.38 -7.22 -9.35
C ASN A 81 -15.95 -6.73 -8.01
N CYS A 82 -15.28 -5.77 -7.36
CA CYS A 82 -15.75 -5.13 -6.14
C CYS A 82 -17.13 -4.47 -6.32
N ARG A 83 -17.28 -3.67 -7.38
CA ARG A 83 -18.54 -3.00 -7.70
C ARG A 83 -19.67 -3.99 -7.93
N ASN A 84 -19.38 -5.10 -8.61
CA ASN A 84 -20.36 -6.13 -8.95
C ASN A 84 -20.52 -7.21 -7.87
N LYS A 85 -19.82 -7.09 -6.73
CA LYS A 85 -19.80 -8.08 -5.63
C LYS A 85 -19.43 -9.49 -6.10
N VAL A 86 -18.51 -9.57 -7.06
CA VAL A 86 -17.87 -10.82 -7.49
C VAL A 86 -16.68 -11.07 -6.57
N ALA A 87 -16.31 -12.35 -6.39
CA ALA A 87 -15.11 -12.72 -5.65
C ALA A 87 -13.86 -12.02 -6.22
N ILE A 88 -12.98 -11.59 -5.31
CA ILE A 88 -11.73 -10.85 -5.58
C ILE A 88 -10.56 -11.74 -5.19
#